data_AF-A0A3S0B8J2-F1
#
_entry.id   AF-A0A3S0B8J2-F1
#
_cell.length_a   1.000
_cell.length_b   1.000
_cell.length_c   1.000
_cell.angle_alpha   90.00
_cell.angle_beta   90.00
_cell.angle_gamma   90.00
#
_symmetry.space_group_name_H-M   'P 1'
#
loop_
_entity.id
_entity.type
_entity.pdbx_description
1 polymer ?
#
loop_
_entity_poly.entity_id
_entity_poly.type
_entity_poly.pdbx_seq_one_letter_code
_entity_poly.pdbx_strand_id
1 'polypeptide(L)'
;MRTSAAAALTGAAAVLALTGCSGLSFQDDICAGGEYPVMTVGATGSACVKDGEKVPEGYTRYPEGKVPQKVDDEWDVYWRTHTVDKEGNVIDAPEAG
;
A
#
# COMPACT_ATOMS: atom_id res chain seq x y z
N MET A 1 59.52 17.55 -32.75
CA MET A 1 58.68 16.39 -33.12
C MET A 1 59.45 15.10 -32.82
N ARG A 2 59.15 14.44 -31.69
CA ARG A 2 59.17 12.98 -31.47
C ARG A 2 58.27 12.68 -30.25
N THR A 3 57.59 11.56 -30.34
CA THR A 3 56.30 11.21 -29.75
C THR A 3 56.38 10.56 -28.36
N SER A 4 55.26 10.68 -27.64
CA SER A 4 54.67 9.71 -26.72
C SER A 4 55.22 9.56 -25.29
N ALA A 5 54.38 9.95 -24.32
CA ALA A 5 54.11 9.14 -23.14
C ALA A 5 52.61 9.30 -22.79
N ALA A 6 51.84 8.27 -23.08
CA ALA A 6 50.46 8.11 -22.63
C ALA A 6 50.46 7.75 -21.14
N ALA A 7 49.65 8.44 -20.34
CA ALA A 7 49.32 8.03 -18.98
C ALA A 7 47.88 7.50 -18.95
N ALA A 8 47.75 6.30 -18.40
CA ALA A 8 46.58 5.44 -18.46
C ALA A 8 45.51 5.74 -17.39
N LEU A 9 44.25 5.57 -17.81
CA LEU A 9 43.09 4.98 -17.11
C LEU A 9 43.07 4.95 -15.56
N THR A 10 42.23 5.80 -14.96
CA THR A 10 41.52 5.59 -13.68
C THR A 10 40.35 6.59 -13.63
N GLY A 11 39.08 6.26 -13.38
CA GLY A 11 38.48 5.04 -12.89
C GLY A 11 37.01 4.93 -13.31
N ALA A 12 36.52 3.70 -13.13
CA ALA A 12 35.24 3.18 -13.58
C ALA A 12 34.03 3.85 -12.92
N ALA A 13 32.94 3.92 -13.71
CA ALA A 13 31.54 3.77 -13.32
C ALA A 13 31.16 4.24 -11.91
N ALA A 14 30.66 5.48 -11.80
CA ALA A 14 29.72 5.82 -10.74
C ALA A 14 28.38 5.13 -11.04
N VAL A 15 28.34 3.86 -10.60
CA VAL A 15 27.24 3.04 -10.10
C VAL A 15 25.81 3.55 -10.37
N LEU A 16 25.05 2.67 -11.04
CA LEU A 16 23.63 2.67 -11.38
C LEU A 16 22.63 2.79 -10.19
N ALA A 17 22.87 3.64 -9.20
CA ALA A 17 22.04 3.69 -7.98
C ALA A 17 20.81 4.62 -8.04
N LEU A 18 20.42 5.09 -9.23
CA LEU A 18 19.18 5.86 -9.44
C LEU A 18 18.17 5.09 -10.30
N THR A 19 18.30 3.76 -10.43
CA THR A 19 17.13 2.94 -10.71
C THR A 19 16.30 2.95 -9.44
N GLY A 20 15.41 3.95 -9.33
CA GLY A 20 14.44 4.03 -8.24
C GLY A 20 13.80 2.67 -7.99
N CYS A 21 13.61 2.34 -6.72
CA CYS A 21 13.24 1.07 -6.08
C CYS A 21 12.11 0.25 -6.74
N SER A 22 12.20 -0.06 -8.03
CA SER A 22 11.19 -0.77 -8.81
C SER A 22 11.40 -2.28 -8.78
N GLY A 23 12.48 -2.75 -8.13
CA GLY A 23 12.91 -4.14 -8.10
C GLY A 23 13.19 -4.68 -6.69
N LEU A 24 12.89 -3.91 -5.65
CA LEU A 24 12.91 -4.38 -4.26
C LEU A 24 11.46 -4.31 -3.79
N SER A 25 10.74 -5.43 -3.84
CA SER A 25 9.31 -5.52 -3.53
C SER A 25 9.06 -5.20 -2.06
N PHE A 26 9.02 -3.92 -1.71
CA PHE A 26 8.47 -3.46 -0.46
C PHE A 26 6.97 -3.27 -0.66
N GLN A 27 6.17 -4.09 0.03
CA GLN A 27 4.75 -3.81 0.16
C GLN A 27 4.56 -2.81 1.30
N ASP A 28 3.97 -1.67 0.96
CA ASP A 28 3.64 -0.62 1.91
C ASP A 28 2.54 -1.09 2.88
N ASP A 29 2.57 -0.61 4.12
CA ASP A 29 1.44 -0.77 5.05
C ASP A 29 0.22 0.01 4.59
N ILE A 30 -0.98 -0.50 4.85
CA ILE A 30 -2.25 0.19 4.53
C ILE A 30 -2.39 1.47 5.36
N CYS A 31 -2.01 1.41 6.63
CA CYS A 31 -2.02 2.53 7.56
C CYS A 31 -0.66 2.71 8.21
N ALA A 32 -0.37 3.93 8.66
CA ALA A 32 0.85 4.18 9.40
C ALA A 32 0.84 3.43 10.75
N GLY A 33 2.03 3.22 11.33
CA GLY A 33 2.12 2.66 12.68
C GLY A 33 1.39 3.53 13.71
N GLY A 34 0.57 2.91 14.55
CA GLY A 34 -0.31 3.61 15.51
C GLY A 34 -1.68 3.97 14.94
N GLU A 35 -2.00 3.50 13.75
CA GLU A 35 -3.31 3.60 13.12
C GLU A 35 -3.85 2.22 12.74
N TYR A 36 -5.16 2.12 12.61
CA TYR A 36 -5.85 0.94 12.15
C TYR A 36 -6.74 1.28 10.94
N PRO A 37 -6.92 0.33 10.01
CA PRO A 37 -7.81 0.54 8.87
C PRO A 37 -9.27 0.33 9.25
N VAL A 38 -10.16 1.12 8.64
CA VAL A 38 -11.62 0.97 8.65
C VAL A 38 -12.15 0.98 7.23
N MET A 39 -13.28 0.30 6.98
CA MET A 39 -13.94 0.28 5.67
C MET A 39 -15.20 1.16 5.68
N THR A 40 -15.56 1.69 4.52
CA THR A 40 -16.86 2.34 4.32
C THR A 40 -17.99 1.30 4.41
N VAL A 41 -19.09 1.64 5.07
CA VAL A 41 -20.28 0.77 5.11
C VAL A 41 -21.04 0.89 3.79
N GLY A 42 -21.27 -0.23 3.10
CA GLY A 42 -22.06 -0.31 1.87
C GLY A 42 -21.38 0.19 0.61
N ALA A 43 -20.08 0.51 0.67
CA ALA A 43 -19.26 0.89 -0.48
C ALA A 43 -17.82 0.38 -0.28
N THR A 44 -17.03 0.41 -1.36
CA THR A 44 -15.59 0.19 -1.25
C THR A 44 -14.89 1.42 -0.67
N GLY A 45 -13.62 1.25 -0.34
CA GLY A 45 -12.78 2.30 0.21
C GLY A 45 -12.55 2.15 1.70
N SER A 46 -11.48 2.78 2.16
CA SER A 46 -10.97 2.65 3.51
C SER A 46 -10.44 3.99 4.03
N ALA A 47 -10.26 4.05 5.34
CA ALA A 47 -9.57 5.14 6.02
C ALA A 47 -8.69 4.59 7.14
N CYS A 48 -7.71 5.39 7.56
CA CYS A 48 -6.87 5.09 8.71
C CYS A 48 -7.32 5.94 9.89
N VAL A 49 -7.46 5.30 11.04
CA VAL A 49 -7.89 5.94 12.29
C VAL A 49 -6.86 5.61 13.36
N LYS A 50 -6.53 6.58 14.21
CA LYS A 50 -5.53 6.39 15.26
C LYS A 50 -5.99 5.38 16.29
N ASP A 51 -5.05 4.60 16.81
CA ASP A 51 -5.30 3.65 17.89
C ASP A 51 -5.96 4.33 19.09
N GLY A 52 -7.01 3.69 19.61
CA GLY A 52 -7.80 4.20 20.73
C GLY A 52 -8.86 5.25 20.37
N GLU A 53 -8.88 5.77 19.13
CA GLU A 53 -9.96 6.62 18.67
C GLU A 53 -11.22 5.82 18.29
N LYS A 54 -12.35 6.52 18.17
CA LYS A 54 -13.61 5.92 17.72
C LYS A 54 -13.63 5.83 16.21
N VAL A 55 -14.32 4.81 15.70
CA VAL A 55 -14.60 4.70 14.26
C VAL A 55 -15.48 5.88 13.82
N PRO A 56 -15.12 6.61 12.74
CA PRO A 56 -15.94 7.69 12.21
C PRO A 56 -17.31 7.21 11.72
N GLU A 57 -18.29 8.10 11.68
CA GLU A 57 -19.61 7.79 11.14
C GLU A 57 -19.51 7.39 9.65
N GLY A 58 -20.27 6.37 9.25
CA GLY A 58 -20.24 5.82 7.89
C GLY A 58 -19.14 4.77 7.65
N TYR A 59 -18.27 4.53 8.64
CA TYR A 59 -17.23 3.50 8.59
C TYR A 59 -17.50 2.39 9.60
N THR A 60 -16.89 1.23 9.36
CA THR A 60 -16.89 0.09 10.27
C THR A 60 -15.52 -0.57 10.34
N ARG A 61 -15.31 -1.36 11.39
CA ARG A 61 -14.14 -2.25 11.48
C ARG A 61 -14.29 -3.38 10.46
N TYR A 62 -13.15 -3.80 9.92
CA TYR A 62 -13.07 -5.05 9.17
C TYR A 62 -13.46 -6.22 10.07
N PRO A 63 -14.15 -7.25 9.52
CA PRO A 63 -14.38 -8.50 10.23
C PRO A 63 -13.08 -9.10 10.75
N GLU A 64 -13.14 -9.80 11.88
CA GLU A 64 -11.97 -10.43 12.49
C GLU A 64 -11.31 -11.40 11.51
N GLY A 65 -9.97 -11.35 11.44
CA GLY A 65 -9.18 -12.14 10.50
C GLY A 65 -9.27 -11.69 9.04
N LYS A 66 -10.03 -10.62 8.73
CA LYS A 66 -10.21 -10.06 7.38
C LYS A 66 -9.73 -8.62 7.23
N VAL A 67 -8.72 -8.26 8.02
CA VAL A 67 -8.18 -6.90 8.08
C VAL A 67 -7.00 -6.76 7.10
N PRO A 68 -7.05 -5.83 6.15
CA PRO A 68 -5.90 -5.56 5.28
C PRO A 68 -4.77 -4.93 6.09
N GLN A 69 -3.54 -5.38 5.88
CA GLN A 69 -2.34 -4.94 6.57
C GLN A 69 -1.37 -4.27 5.60
N LYS A 70 -1.21 -4.84 4.40
CA LYS A 70 -0.32 -4.37 3.34
C LYS A 70 -1.09 -4.07 2.06
N VAL A 71 -0.62 -3.09 1.31
CA VAL A 71 -1.10 -2.83 -0.05
C VAL A 71 -0.96 -4.10 -0.89
N ASP A 72 -2.03 -4.45 -1.60
CA ASP A 72 -2.17 -5.66 -2.41
C ASP A 72 -2.06 -6.99 -1.63
N ASP A 73 -2.26 -6.99 -0.31
CA ASP A 73 -2.47 -8.27 0.40
C ASP A 73 -3.83 -8.90 0.08
N GLU A 74 -4.03 -10.13 0.56
CA GLU A 74 -5.26 -10.90 0.33
C GLU A 74 -6.52 -10.09 0.65
N TRP A 75 -6.51 -9.36 1.77
CA TRP A 75 -7.67 -8.62 2.23
C TRP A 75 -7.82 -7.29 1.51
N ASP A 76 -6.73 -6.58 1.23
CA ASP A 76 -6.76 -5.35 0.44
C ASP A 76 -7.36 -5.64 -0.95
N VAL A 77 -6.97 -6.75 -1.57
CA VAL A 77 -7.54 -7.18 -2.86
C VAL A 77 -9.00 -7.60 -2.72
N TYR A 78 -9.34 -8.41 -1.70
CA TYR A 78 -10.72 -8.89 -1.49
C TYR A 78 -11.73 -7.74 -1.33
N TRP A 79 -11.37 -6.70 -0.58
CA TRP A 79 -12.24 -5.57 -0.29
C TRP A 79 -12.36 -4.55 -1.44
N ARG A 80 -11.67 -4.76 -2.56
CA ARG A 80 -11.87 -3.94 -3.79
C ARG A 80 -13.21 -4.22 -4.47
N THR A 81 -13.82 -5.36 -4.21
CA THR A 81 -15.12 -5.75 -4.80
C THR A 81 -16.15 -6.16 -3.77
N HIS A 82 -15.82 -6.07 -2.48
CA HIS A 82 -16.73 -6.45 -1.38
C HIS A 82 -16.83 -5.30 -0.39
N THR A 83 -17.91 -5.30 0.40
CA THR A 83 -18.13 -4.36 1.50
C THR A 83 -18.98 -5.01 2.58
N VAL A 84 -19.19 -4.29 3.68
CA VAL A 84 -20.13 -4.68 4.74
C VAL A 84 -21.35 -3.78 4.67
N ASP A 85 -22.55 -4.35 4.64
CA ASP A 85 -23.80 -3.59 4.66
C ASP A 85 -24.14 -3.05 6.07
N LYS A 86 -25.28 -2.35 6.18
CA LYS A 86 -25.73 -1.76 7.46
C LYS A 86 -26.09 -2.82 8.51
N GLU A 87 -26.32 -4.06 8.10
CA GLU A 87 -26.70 -5.18 8.96
C GLU A 87 -25.47 -5.98 9.40
N GLY A 88 -24.29 -5.67 8.86
CA GLY A 88 -23.03 -6.36 9.16
C GLY A 88 -22.73 -7.53 8.23
N ASN A 89 -23.52 -7.75 7.17
CA ASN A 89 -23.26 -8.81 6.20
C ASN A 89 -22.21 -8.37 5.19
N VAL A 90 -21.34 -9.31 4.80
CA VAL A 90 -20.42 -9.11 3.69
C VAL A 90 -21.17 -9.30 2.38
N ILE A 91 -21.16 -8.29 1.53
CA ILE A 91 -21.83 -8.28 0.23
C ILE A 91 -20.85 -7.86 -0.88
N ASP A 92 -21.20 -8.14 -2.13
CA ASP A 92 -20.52 -7.52 -3.27
C ASP A 92 -20.72 -6.00 -3.20
N ALA A 93 -19.66 -5.25 -3.48
CA ALA A 93 -19.76 -3.82 -3.56
C ALA A 93 -20.62 -3.41 -4.75
N PRO A 94 -21.47 -2.39 -4.62
CA PRO A 94 -22.20 -1.86 -5.76
C PRO A 94 -21.21 -1.38 -6.82
N GLU A 95 -21.48 -1.73 -8.08
CA GLU A 95 -20.69 -1.21 -9.20
C GLU A 95 -20.69 0.32 -9.13
N ALA A 96 -19.53 0.94 -9.34
CA ALA A 96 -19.47 2.39 -9.51
C ALA A 96 -20.26 2.74 -10.78
N GLY A 97 -21.50 3.21 -10.60
CA GLY A 97 -22.38 3.64 -11.67
C GLY A 97 -21.90 4.90 -12.38
#